data_AF-A0A1G3RS70-F1
#
_entry.id   AF-A0A1G3RS70-F1
#
_cell.length_a   1.000
_cell.length_b   1.000
_cell.length_c   1.000
_cell.angle_alpha   90.00
_cell.angle_beta   90.00
_cell.angle_gamma   90.00
#
_symmetry.space_group_name_H-M   'P 1'
#
loop_
_entity.id
_entity.type
_entity.pdbx_description
1 polymer ?
#
loop_
_entity_poly.entity_id
_entity_poly.type
_entity_poly.pdbx_seq_one_letter_code
_entity_poly.pdbx_strand_id
1 'polypeptide(L)'
;MALGNKDGIVACATAAGPAFEGAAISCGTGGVAGAIDSLLWNEGRLEWTTIGGLNPIGVCGSGIIDAAACLVRGGIADDTGAFADPWSDEGYPLAGGNGKSIYFTQSDMRQIQLAKAAVAAGIGSMLDDIGAGLDDIESVFLAGGFGSYLRPASAAAIGLIPPQLLPKVEAVGNAAGHGAVRMLLFRNEGKDLSSLATAVRYLELSGSDFFRDRFVEELFFPEPLDPVVPASSAASVTADGQ
;
A
#
# COMPACT_ATOMS: atom_id res chain seq x y z
N MET A 1 4.17 4.46 12.51
CA MET A 1 2.79 4.99 12.49
C MET A 1 2.51 5.68 13.81
N ALA A 2 1.53 6.58 13.85
CA ALA A 2 1.11 7.24 15.08
C ALA A 2 -0.42 7.34 15.10
N LEU A 3 -1.01 7.15 16.26
CA LEU A 3 -2.43 7.27 16.55
C LEU A 3 -2.58 8.17 17.78
N GLY A 4 -3.46 9.17 17.73
CA GLY A 4 -3.63 10.06 18.87
C GLY A 4 -4.53 11.25 18.59
N ASN A 5 -4.68 12.06 19.64
CA ASN A 5 -5.45 13.30 19.64
C ASN A 5 -4.75 14.31 20.57
N LYS A 6 -5.46 15.38 20.95
CA LYS A 6 -4.94 16.42 21.87
C LYS A 6 -4.56 15.91 23.27
N ASP A 7 -5.07 14.75 23.68
CA ASP A 7 -4.87 14.19 25.02
C ASP A 7 -3.68 13.22 25.08
N GLY A 8 -3.23 12.70 23.92
CA GLY A 8 -2.05 11.84 23.85
C GLY A 8 -1.84 11.20 22.48
N ILE A 9 -0.63 10.68 22.27
CA ILE A 9 -0.23 9.99 21.03
C ILE A 9 0.47 8.69 21.38
N VAL A 10 0.05 7.60 20.75
CA VAL A 10 0.80 6.34 20.69
C VAL A 10 1.45 6.20 19.32
N ALA A 11 2.67 5.70 19.26
CA ALA A 11 3.37 5.43 18.01
C ALA A 11 4.05 4.07 18.03
N CYS A 12 4.05 3.39 16.89
CA CYS A 12 4.74 2.13 16.70
C CYS A 12 5.52 2.13 15.38
N ALA A 13 6.44 1.19 15.23
CA ALA A 13 7.16 0.94 13.98
C ALA A 13 6.95 -0.51 13.56
N THR A 14 6.64 -0.72 12.28
CA THR A 14 6.39 -2.06 11.70
C THR A 14 7.39 -2.33 10.60
N ALA A 15 7.96 -3.52 10.58
CA ALA A 15 8.88 -3.95 9.52
C ALA A 15 8.08 -4.39 8.28
N ALA A 16 7.55 -3.42 7.52
CA ALA A 16 6.82 -3.70 6.28
C ALA A 16 7.72 -4.24 5.16
N GLY A 17 9.04 -4.07 5.28
CA GLY A 17 9.99 -4.45 4.23
C GLY A 17 9.92 -3.52 3.01
N PRO A 18 10.80 -3.72 2.01
CA PRO A 18 10.99 -2.76 0.93
C PRO A 18 10.10 -3.06 -0.30
N ALA A 19 8.97 -3.75 -0.08
CA ALA A 19 8.09 -4.21 -1.15
C ALA A 19 7.42 -3.04 -1.87
N PHE A 20 6.96 -2.05 -1.11
CA PHE A 20 6.30 -0.85 -1.62
C PHE A 20 7.26 0.14 -2.28
N GLU A 21 8.56 -0.04 -2.10
CA GLU A 21 9.63 0.70 -2.76
C GLU A 21 10.10 0.00 -4.05
N GLY A 22 9.55 -1.19 -4.34
CA GLY A 22 9.88 -2.00 -5.50
C GLY A 22 11.18 -2.80 -5.38
N ALA A 23 11.91 -2.73 -4.26
CA ALA A 23 13.21 -3.40 -4.15
C ALA A 23 13.11 -4.91 -3.93
N ALA A 24 12.00 -5.40 -3.37
CA ALA A 24 11.71 -6.83 -3.19
C ALA A 24 10.76 -7.40 -4.25
N ILE A 25 10.46 -6.63 -5.31
CA ILE A 25 9.52 -7.02 -6.36
C ILE A 25 10.30 -7.34 -7.64
N SER A 26 9.97 -8.45 -8.29
CA SER A 26 10.72 -9.04 -9.41
C SER A 26 10.91 -8.07 -10.58
N CYS A 27 9.85 -7.32 -10.92
CA CYS A 27 9.90 -6.24 -11.90
C CYS A 27 9.80 -4.84 -11.25
N GLY A 28 10.10 -4.74 -9.96
CA GLY A 28 9.99 -3.49 -9.21
C GLY A 28 11.07 -2.47 -9.58
N THR A 29 10.71 -1.19 -9.47
CA THR A 29 11.63 -0.06 -9.68
C THR A 29 11.20 1.13 -8.82
N GLY A 30 12.07 2.13 -8.71
CA GLY A 30 11.71 3.40 -8.09
C GLY A 30 10.68 4.18 -8.92
N GLY A 31 10.13 5.25 -8.34
CA GLY A 31 9.27 6.20 -9.06
C GLY A 31 10.06 7.04 -10.07
N VAL A 32 10.42 6.43 -11.20
CA VAL A 32 11.21 7.03 -12.29
C VAL A 32 10.48 6.93 -13.63
N ALA A 33 10.92 7.70 -14.62
CA ALA A 33 10.30 7.69 -15.94
C ALA A 33 10.24 6.28 -16.56
N GLY A 34 9.08 5.91 -17.11
CA GLY A 34 8.80 4.56 -17.62
C GLY A 34 8.39 3.54 -16.55
N ALA A 35 8.40 3.87 -15.25
CA ALA A 35 7.83 2.99 -14.24
C ALA A 35 6.30 3.01 -14.33
N ILE A 36 5.66 1.84 -14.28
CA ILE A 36 4.21 1.74 -14.18
C ILE A 36 3.77 2.30 -12.83
N ASP A 37 2.95 3.35 -12.84
CA ASP A 37 2.53 4.11 -11.67
C ASP A 37 1.06 3.95 -11.30
N SER A 38 0.23 3.50 -12.25
CA SER A 38 -1.16 3.16 -11.98
C SER A 38 -1.60 1.97 -12.83
N LEU A 39 -2.41 1.09 -12.24
CA LEU A 39 -3.13 0.03 -12.94
C LEU A 39 -4.60 0.01 -12.55
N LEU A 40 -5.51 -0.18 -13.51
CA LEU A 40 -6.95 -0.22 -13.27
C LEU A 40 -7.62 -1.25 -14.16
N TRP A 41 -8.70 -1.83 -13.66
CA TRP A 41 -9.66 -2.51 -14.51
C TRP A 41 -10.53 -1.47 -15.24
N ASN A 42 -10.57 -1.57 -16.56
CA ASN A 42 -11.50 -0.84 -17.43
C ASN A 42 -12.19 -1.83 -18.37
N GLU A 43 -13.52 -1.96 -18.27
CA GLU A 43 -14.31 -2.91 -19.07
C GLU A 43 -13.74 -4.36 -19.08
N GLY A 44 -13.21 -4.80 -17.94
CA GLY A 44 -12.61 -6.14 -17.81
C GLY A 44 -11.22 -6.29 -18.44
N ARG A 45 -10.60 -5.20 -18.93
CA ARG A 45 -9.19 -5.13 -19.36
C ARG A 45 -8.34 -4.42 -18.32
N LEU A 46 -7.11 -4.88 -18.13
CA LEU A 46 -6.17 -4.22 -17.22
C LEU A 46 -5.43 -3.12 -18.00
N GLU A 47 -5.70 -1.88 -17.66
CA GLU A 47 -5.03 -0.70 -18.22
C GLU A 47 -3.98 -0.18 -17.24
N TRP A 48 -2.94 0.44 -17.78
CA TRP A 48 -1.84 0.97 -16.98
C TRP A 48 -1.35 2.31 -17.54
N THR A 49 -0.72 3.10 -16.68
CA THR A 49 0.03 4.30 -17.05
C THR A 49 1.48 4.16 -16.61
N THR A 50 2.37 4.95 -17.21
CA THR A 50 3.76 5.09 -16.77
C THR A 50 4.11 6.53 -16.49
N ILE A 51 5.07 6.74 -15.59
CA ILE A 51 5.62 8.06 -15.31
C ILE A 51 6.25 8.61 -16.61
N GLY A 52 5.68 9.72 -17.11
CA GLY A 52 6.12 10.37 -18.34
C GLY A 52 5.64 9.72 -19.63
N GLY A 53 4.72 8.74 -19.58
CA GLY A 53 4.12 8.12 -20.77
C GLY A 53 5.13 7.36 -21.64
N LEU A 54 6.20 6.85 -21.04
CA LEU A 54 7.24 6.09 -21.74
C LEU A 54 6.95 4.59 -21.73
N ASN A 55 7.69 3.85 -22.56
CA ASN A 55 7.66 2.38 -22.52
C ASN A 55 7.93 1.85 -21.11
N PRO A 56 7.19 0.83 -20.66
CA PRO A 56 7.28 0.33 -19.30
C PRO A 56 8.62 -0.37 -19.04
N ILE A 57 9.32 0.01 -17.97
CA ILE A 57 10.63 -0.58 -17.59
C ILE A 57 10.59 -1.43 -16.31
N GLY A 58 9.55 -1.20 -15.49
CA GLY A 58 9.30 -1.80 -14.19
C GLY A 58 7.99 -1.27 -13.60
N VAL A 59 7.64 -1.68 -12.39
CA VAL A 59 6.49 -1.17 -11.61
C VAL A 59 6.97 -0.46 -10.36
N CYS A 60 6.47 0.75 -10.09
CA CYS A 60 6.81 1.50 -8.87
C CYS A 60 5.80 1.23 -7.74
N GLY A 61 6.03 1.81 -6.57
CA GLY A 61 5.24 1.54 -5.36
C GLY A 61 3.73 1.68 -5.50
N SER A 62 3.25 2.75 -6.16
CA SER A 62 1.82 2.94 -6.42
C SER A 62 1.28 1.88 -7.37
N GLY A 63 2.01 1.60 -8.45
CA GLY A 63 1.67 0.55 -9.41
C GLY A 63 1.68 -0.86 -8.78
N ILE A 64 2.56 -1.13 -7.83
CA ILE A 64 2.64 -2.42 -7.13
C ILE A 64 1.37 -2.70 -6.33
N ILE A 65 0.86 -1.68 -5.63
CA ILE A 65 -0.37 -1.81 -4.84
C ILE A 65 -1.60 -1.89 -5.74
N ASP A 66 -1.59 -1.13 -6.83
CA ASP A 66 -2.63 -1.19 -7.84
C ASP A 66 -2.69 -2.55 -8.53
N ALA A 67 -1.53 -3.14 -8.84
CA ALA A 67 -1.44 -4.48 -9.38
C ALA A 67 -2.04 -5.48 -8.40
N ALA A 68 -1.59 -5.51 -7.14
CA ALA A 68 -2.13 -6.42 -6.14
C ALA A 68 -3.65 -6.26 -5.95
N ALA A 69 -4.14 -5.02 -5.86
CA ALA A 69 -5.57 -4.71 -5.76
C ALA A 69 -6.35 -5.22 -6.98
N CYS A 70 -5.83 -5.01 -8.20
CA CYS A 70 -6.49 -5.48 -9.42
C CYS A 70 -6.52 -7.00 -9.50
N LEU A 71 -5.43 -7.69 -9.15
CA LEU A 71 -5.37 -9.16 -9.21
C LEU A 71 -6.33 -9.81 -8.21
N VAL A 72 -6.44 -9.27 -6.99
CA VAL A 72 -7.41 -9.75 -5.98
C VAL A 72 -8.84 -9.47 -6.44
N ARG A 73 -9.14 -8.24 -6.87
CA ARG A 73 -10.51 -7.88 -7.34
C ARG A 73 -10.94 -8.63 -8.59
N GLY A 74 -10.00 -8.97 -9.46
CA GLY A 74 -10.25 -9.74 -10.68
C GLY A 74 -10.36 -11.25 -10.45
N GLY A 75 -10.20 -11.73 -9.20
CA GLY A 75 -10.21 -13.16 -8.87
C GLY A 75 -9.01 -13.92 -9.45
N ILE A 76 -7.95 -13.22 -9.85
CA ILE A 76 -6.70 -13.85 -10.33
C ILE A 76 -5.91 -14.38 -9.14
N ALA A 77 -5.92 -13.62 -8.03
CA ALA A 77 -5.42 -14.07 -6.74
C ALA A 77 -6.61 -14.29 -5.78
N ASP A 78 -6.58 -15.38 -5.03
CA ASP A 78 -7.54 -15.61 -3.96
C ASP A 78 -7.20 -14.82 -2.69
N ASP A 79 -8.00 -15.00 -1.63
CA ASP A 79 -7.81 -14.37 -0.32
C ASP A 79 -6.48 -14.76 0.33
N THR A 80 -5.97 -15.97 0.05
CA THR A 80 -4.64 -16.38 0.49
C THR A 80 -3.52 -15.76 -0.32
N GLY A 81 -3.83 -15.02 -1.40
CA GLY A 81 -2.87 -14.46 -2.34
C GLY A 81 -2.30 -15.49 -3.32
N ALA A 82 -2.86 -16.70 -3.38
CA ALA A 82 -2.45 -17.70 -4.36
C ALA A 82 -3.06 -17.38 -5.72
N PHE A 83 -2.25 -17.49 -6.77
CA PHE A 83 -2.73 -17.30 -8.14
C PHE A 83 -3.44 -18.55 -8.62
N ALA A 84 -4.60 -18.35 -9.26
CA ALA A 84 -5.28 -19.41 -9.97
C ALA A 84 -4.61 -19.67 -11.34
N ASP A 85 -4.74 -20.91 -11.83
CA ASP A 85 -4.34 -21.24 -13.19
C ASP A 85 -5.02 -20.30 -14.21
N PRO A 86 -4.32 -19.87 -15.27
CA PRO A 86 -3.01 -20.35 -15.73
C PRO A 86 -1.79 -19.59 -15.19
N TRP A 87 -1.94 -18.69 -14.21
CA TRP A 87 -0.90 -17.73 -13.82
C TRP A 87 0.01 -18.18 -12.66
N SER A 88 -0.26 -19.37 -12.12
CA SER A 88 0.39 -19.96 -10.94
C SER A 88 1.92 -20.05 -11.08
N ASP A 89 2.45 -20.35 -12.27
CA ASP A 89 3.89 -20.60 -12.50
C ASP A 89 4.68 -19.35 -12.95
N GLU A 90 4.19 -18.61 -13.94
CA GLU A 90 4.93 -17.48 -14.55
C GLU A 90 4.59 -16.11 -13.93
N GLY A 91 3.49 -16.02 -13.19
CA GLY A 91 2.90 -14.76 -12.74
C GLY A 91 1.97 -14.13 -13.77
N TYR A 92 1.26 -13.08 -13.36
CA TYR A 92 0.32 -12.37 -14.21
C TYR A 92 1.03 -11.28 -15.03
N PRO A 93 0.87 -11.22 -16.36
CA PRO A 93 1.47 -10.19 -17.18
C PRO A 93 0.77 -8.84 -16.98
N LEU A 94 1.47 -7.84 -16.45
CA LEU A 94 0.93 -6.49 -16.25
C LEU A 94 1.04 -5.64 -17.51
N ALA A 95 2.18 -5.71 -18.19
CA ALA A 95 2.46 -4.92 -19.39
C ALA A 95 3.46 -5.63 -20.30
N GLY A 96 3.47 -5.31 -21.59
CA GLY A 96 4.43 -5.83 -22.55
C GLY A 96 4.72 -4.83 -23.67
N GLY A 97 5.97 -4.81 -24.14
CA GLY A 97 6.41 -3.97 -25.27
C GLY A 97 7.92 -4.08 -25.51
N ASN A 98 8.37 -3.93 -26.76
CA ASN A 98 9.79 -3.93 -27.15
C ASN A 98 10.64 -5.11 -26.62
N GLY A 99 10.06 -6.31 -26.56
CA GLY A 99 10.77 -7.53 -26.15
C GLY A 99 10.97 -7.71 -24.65
N LYS A 100 10.38 -6.85 -23.80
CA LYS A 100 10.36 -7.02 -22.34
C LYS A 100 8.91 -7.07 -21.84
N SER A 101 8.59 -8.12 -21.11
CA SER A 101 7.30 -8.29 -20.43
C SER A 101 7.47 -8.01 -18.95
N ILE A 102 6.54 -7.25 -18.37
CA ILE A 102 6.48 -6.98 -16.94
C ILE A 102 5.45 -7.93 -16.33
N TYR A 103 5.92 -8.80 -15.46
CA TYR A 103 5.10 -9.75 -14.73
C TYR A 103 5.00 -9.35 -13.27
N PHE A 104 3.87 -9.68 -12.66
CA PHE A 104 3.67 -9.70 -11.23
C PHE A 104 3.59 -11.16 -10.78
N THR A 105 4.57 -11.61 -10.01
CA THR A 105 4.75 -13.02 -9.70
C THR A 105 4.03 -13.43 -8.40
N GLN A 106 3.90 -14.73 -8.18
CA GLN A 106 3.43 -15.27 -6.90
C GLN A 106 4.31 -14.81 -5.73
N SER A 107 5.64 -14.73 -5.93
CA SER A 107 6.57 -14.23 -4.90
C SER A 107 6.35 -12.75 -4.60
N ASP A 108 6.08 -11.94 -5.62
CA ASP A 108 5.77 -10.51 -5.46
C ASP A 108 4.50 -10.35 -4.61
N MET A 109 3.46 -11.15 -4.89
CA MET A 109 2.24 -11.16 -4.09
C MET A 109 2.51 -11.51 -2.62
N ARG A 110 3.39 -12.48 -2.34
CA ARG A 110 3.81 -12.81 -0.95
C ARG A 110 4.50 -11.64 -0.26
N GLN A 111 5.33 -10.87 -0.96
CA GLN A 111 5.96 -9.67 -0.38
C GLN A 111 4.92 -8.61 -0.02
N ILE A 112 3.87 -8.44 -0.84
CA ILE A 112 2.78 -7.52 -0.53
C ILE A 112 2.01 -7.97 0.71
N GLN A 113 1.73 -9.27 0.84
CA GLN A 113 1.05 -9.80 2.03
C GLN A 113 1.83 -9.49 3.30
N LEU A 114 3.14 -9.73 3.32
CA LEU A 114 3.98 -9.41 4.48
C LEU A 114 3.96 -7.92 4.81
N ALA A 115 4.11 -7.07 3.79
CA ALA A 115 4.17 -5.62 3.96
C ALA A 115 2.84 -5.05 4.47
N LYS A 116 1.71 -5.45 3.84
CA LYS A 116 0.38 -4.98 4.22
C LYS A 116 -0.06 -5.52 5.57
N ALA A 117 0.29 -6.78 5.89
CA ALA A 117 0.00 -7.37 7.18
C ALA A 117 0.71 -6.64 8.32
N ALA A 118 1.99 -6.28 8.14
CA ALA A 118 2.75 -5.54 9.13
C ALA A 118 2.10 -4.19 9.47
N VAL A 119 1.69 -3.43 8.45
CA VAL A 119 1.04 -2.12 8.62
C VAL A 119 -0.33 -2.27 9.26
N ALA A 120 -1.20 -3.15 8.75
CA ALA A 120 -2.54 -3.36 9.27
C ALA A 120 -2.53 -3.86 10.73
N ALA A 121 -1.63 -4.80 11.06
CA ALA A 121 -1.45 -5.28 12.42
C ALA A 121 -0.91 -4.20 13.37
N GLY A 122 -0.06 -3.29 12.89
CA GLY A 122 0.37 -2.14 13.67
C GLY A 122 -0.75 -1.13 13.94
N ILE A 123 -1.65 -0.91 12.98
CA ILE A 123 -2.87 -0.11 13.19
C ILE A 123 -3.75 -0.77 14.26
N GLY A 124 -4.04 -2.07 14.12
CA GLY A 124 -4.83 -2.83 15.09
C GLY A 124 -4.22 -2.83 16.49
N SER A 125 -2.89 -2.95 16.60
CA SER A 125 -2.19 -2.96 17.89
C SER A 125 -2.28 -1.61 18.61
N MET A 126 -2.21 -0.49 17.88
CA MET A 126 -2.38 0.83 18.49
C MET A 126 -3.83 1.08 18.94
N LEU A 127 -4.81 0.59 18.18
CA LEU A 127 -6.23 0.67 18.55
C LEU A 127 -6.53 -0.14 19.81
N ASP A 128 -6.05 -1.38 19.87
CA ASP A 128 -6.19 -2.26 21.03
C ASP A 128 -5.55 -1.66 22.28
N ASP A 129 -4.31 -1.15 22.16
CA ASP A 129 -3.55 -0.54 23.26
C ASP A 129 -4.25 0.67 23.90
N ILE A 130 -5.07 1.42 23.15
CA ILE A 130 -5.87 2.54 23.68
C ILE A 130 -7.34 2.20 23.92
N GLY A 131 -7.76 0.95 23.64
CA GLY A 131 -9.14 0.49 23.79
C GLY A 131 -10.14 1.17 22.84
N ALA A 132 -9.70 1.54 21.63
CA ALA A 132 -10.52 2.20 20.62
C ALA A 132 -10.86 1.26 19.46
N GLY A 133 -11.97 1.54 18.77
CA GLY A 133 -12.37 0.88 17.53
C GLY A 133 -12.06 1.72 16.28
N LEU A 134 -12.28 1.11 15.11
CA LEU A 134 -12.15 1.82 13.82
C LEU A 134 -13.14 2.99 13.66
N ASP A 135 -14.29 2.90 14.33
CA ASP A 135 -15.31 3.95 14.29
C ASP A 135 -14.87 5.22 15.03
N ASP A 136 -13.98 5.09 16.01
CA ASP A 136 -13.41 6.22 16.77
C ASP A 136 -12.36 7.00 15.98
N ILE A 137 -11.88 6.47 14.86
CA ILE A 137 -10.93 7.19 13.99
C ILE A 137 -11.66 8.27 13.22
N GLU A 138 -11.29 9.54 13.38
CA GLU A 138 -11.90 10.65 12.61
C GLU A 138 -11.18 10.90 11.29
N SER A 139 -9.86 10.68 11.22
CA SER A 139 -9.04 11.00 10.05
C SER A 139 -7.82 10.09 9.97
N VAL A 140 -7.39 9.78 8.75
CA VAL A 140 -6.19 8.99 8.45
C VAL A 140 -5.31 9.80 7.50
N PHE A 141 -4.11 10.14 7.94
CA PHE A 141 -3.15 10.91 7.13
C PHE A 141 -2.05 10.00 6.57
N LEU A 142 -1.97 9.91 5.25
CA LEU A 142 -0.92 9.18 4.55
C LEU A 142 0.23 10.12 4.18
N ALA A 143 1.37 9.91 4.84
CA ALA A 143 2.57 10.71 4.64
C ALA A 143 3.67 9.93 3.88
N GLY A 144 4.67 10.67 3.40
CA GLY A 144 5.86 10.14 2.75
C GLY A 144 5.71 10.04 1.23
N GLY A 145 6.84 9.80 0.55
CA GLY A 145 6.86 9.68 -0.92
C GLY A 145 5.94 8.57 -1.41
N PHE A 146 5.88 7.46 -0.67
CA PHE A 146 4.92 6.38 -0.89
C PHE A 146 3.45 6.83 -0.72
N GLY A 147 3.10 7.46 0.40
CA GLY A 147 1.73 7.90 0.67
C GLY A 147 1.20 9.00 -0.24
N SER A 148 2.08 9.74 -0.91
CA SER A 148 1.72 10.88 -1.78
C SER A 148 1.09 10.47 -3.11
N TYR A 149 1.44 9.28 -3.62
CA TYR A 149 0.99 8.76 -4.92
C TYR A 149 0.17 7.49 -4.79
N LEU A 150 0.00 7.00 -3.57
CA LEU A 150 -0.84 5.84 -3.27
C LEU A 150 -2.31 6.17 -3.53
N ARG A 151 -3.01 5.30 -4.25
CA ARG A 151 -4.47 5.37 -4.35
C ARG A 151 -5.10 4.75 -3.10
N PRO A 152 -5.84 5.51 -2.27
CA PRO A 152 -6.43 4.98 -1.04
C PRO A 152 -7.33 3.76 -1.28
N ALA A 153 -8.08 3.76 -2.39
CA ALA A 153 -8.95 2.64 -2.76
C ALA A 153 -8.18 1.33 -2.99
N SER A 154 -7.02 1.38 -3.65
CA SER A 154 -6.17 0.20 -3.83
C SER A 154 -5.59 -0.29 -2.50
N ALA A 155 -5.13 0.64 -1.66
CA ALA A 155 -4.61 0.31 -0.32
C ALA A 155 -5.67 -0.37 0.56
N ALA A 156 -6.91 0.12 0.52
CA ALA A 156 -8.05 -0.50 1.20
C ALA A 156 -8.38 -1.87 0.61
N ALA A 157 -8.38 -2.00 -0.72
CA ALA A 157 -8.69 -3.26 -1.40
C ALA A 157 -7.72 -4.40 -1.04
N ILE A 158 -6.45 -4.09 -0.77
CA ILE A 158 -5.47 -5.11 -0.32
C ILE A 158 -5.44 -5.29 1.21
N GLY A 159 -6.22 -4.51 1.96
CA GLY A 159 -6.20 -4.53 3.43
C GLY A 159 -4.96 -3.88 4.05
N LEU A 160 -4.22 -3.05 3.31
CA LEU A 160 -3.14 -2.23 3.89
C LEU A 160 -3.70 -1.19 4.87
N ILE A 161 -4.85 -0.64 4.51
CA ILE A 161 -5.66 0.24 5.35
C ILE A 161 -7.00 -0.46 5.56
N PRO A 162 -7.54 -0.53 6.79
CA PRO A 162 -8.88 -1.07 7.02
C PRO A 162 -9.91 -0.37 6.11
N PRO A 163 -10.73 -1.11 5.33
CA PRO A 163 -11.62 -0.50 4.34
C PRO A 163 -12.61 0.53 4.91
N GLN A 164 -13.02 0.36 6.18
CA GLN A 164 -13.90 1.29 6.90
C GLN A 164 -13.29 2.68 7.06
N LEU A 165 -11.95 2.79 7.02
CA LEU A 165 -11.24 4.05 7.14
C LEU A 165 -11.05 4.76 5.80
N LEU A 166 -11.31 4.11 4.65
CA LEU A 166 -11.10 4.69 3.32
C LEU A 166 -11.72 6.10 3.15
N PRO A 167 -12.97 6.37 3.59
CA PRO A 167 -13.56 7.71 3.46
C PRO A 167 -12.86 8.80 4.27
N LYS A 168 -12.01 8.40 5.22
CA LYS A 168 -11.31 9.26 6.17
C LYS A 168 -9.84 9.49 5.78
N VAL A 169 -9.39 8.96 4.64
CA VAL A 169 -8.00 9.00 4.19
C VAL A 169 -7.68 10.28 3.43
N GLU A 170 -6.60 10.97 3.85
CA GLU A 170 -6.02 12.12 3.16
C GLU A 170 -4.51 11.92 2.96
N ALA A 171 -4.02 12.15 1.74
CA ALA A 171 -2.59 12.17 1.45
C ALA A 171 -2.00 13.55 1.78
N VAL A 172 -1.00 13.60 2.67
CA VAL A 172 -0.42 14.85 3.19
C VAL A 172 1.00 15.14 2.67
N GLY A 173 1.50 14.32 1.75
CA GLY A 173 2.81 14.53 1.15
C GLY A 173 3.98 14.23 2.08
N ASN A 174 5.08 14.93 1.89
CA ASN A 174 6.26 14.85 2.75
C ASN A 174 6.06 15.64 4.06
N ALA A 175 5.29 15.07 4.99
CA ALA A 175 5.01 15.67 6.29
C ALA A 175 6.28 15.99 7.10
N ALA A 176 7.32 15.15 7.03
CA ALA A 176 8.60 15.40 7.70
C ALA A 176 9.29 16.66 7.14
N GLY A 177 9.29 16.83 5.82
CA GLY A 177 9.82 18.03 5.15
C GLY A 177 9.03 19.29 5.52
N HIS A 178 7.69 19.23 5.51
CA HIS A 178 6.84 20.34 5.94
C HIS A 178 7.09 20.71 7.41
N GLY A 179 7.23 19.73 8.30
CA GLY A 179 7.58 19.94 9.70
C GLY A 179 8.93 20.62 9.88
N ALA A 180 9.95 20.22 9.11
CA ALA A 180 11.27 20.84 9.14
C ALA A 180 11.23 22.32 8.68
N VAL A 181 10.50 22.63 7.61
CA VAL A 181 10.31 24.01 7.14
C VAL A 181 9.58 24.85 8.19
N ARG A 182 8.51 24.32 8.78
CA ARG A 182 7.74 24.99 9.83
C ARG A 182 8.62 25.34 11.03
N MET A 183 9.46 24.40 11.47
CA MET A 183 10.45 24.60 12.53
C MET A 183 11.45 25.72 12.22
N LEU A 184 11.92 25.79 10.97
CA LEU A 184 12.88 26.80 10.55
C LEU A 184 12.28 28.21 10.54
N LEU A 185 11.03 28.35 10.11
CA LEU A 185 10.35 29.63 9.93
C LEU A 185 9.69 30.15 11.21
N PHE A 186 9.17 29.27 12.08
CA PHE A 186 8.35 29.63 13.24
C PHE A 186 9.03 29.22 14.55
N ARG A 187 10.15 29.86 14.88
CA ARG A 187 11.03 29.52 16.02
C ARG A 187 10.34 29.48 17.40
N ASN A 188 9.24 30.21 17.57
CA ASN A 188 8.47 30.21 18.83
C ASN A 188 7.48 29.04 18.95
N GLU A 189 7.17 28.33 17.87
CA GLU A 189 6.40 27.08 17.90
C GLU A 189 7.28 25.88 18.31
N GLY A 190 8.61 26.00 18.26
CA GLY A 190 9.53 24.92 18.64
C GLY A 190 9.42 24.46 20.09
N LYS A 191 8.84 25.26 21.00
CA LYS A 191 8.52 24.84 22.37
C LYS A 191 7.45 23.74 22.41
N ASP A 192 6.57 23.70 21.40
CA ASP A 192 5.48 22.74 21.28
C ASP A 192 6.00 21.36 20.80
N LEU A 193 7.07 21.33 20.01
CA LEU A 193 7.64 20.09 19.49
C LEU A 193 8.35 19.23 20.54
N SER A 194 9.04 19.84 21.50
CA SER A 194 9.62 19.09 22.62
C SER A 194 8.53 18.48 23.50
N SER A 195 7.45 19.23 23.74
CA SER A 195 6.27 18.73 24.45
C SER A 195 5.58 17.60 23.68
N LEU A 196 5.39 17.76 22.36
CA LEU A 196 4.84 16.74 21.48
C LEU A 196 5.69 15.47 21.50
N ALA A 197 7.01 15.58 21.32
CA ALA A 197 7.91 14.44 21.37
C ALA A 197 7.87 13.70 22.72
N THR A 198 7.65 14.44 23.82
CA THR A 198 7.50 13.87 25.17
C THR A 198 6.11 13.23 25.37
N ALA A 199 5.09 13.71 24.66
CA ALA A 199 3.73 13.18 24.73
C ALA A 199 3.53 11.91 23.89
N VAL A 200 4.44 11.60 22.96
CA VAL A 200 4.40 10.36 22.18
C VAL A 200 4.88 9.20 23.03
N ARG A 201 3.99 8.26 23.31
CA ARG A 201 4.34 6.95 23.90
C ARG A 201 4.66 5.96 22.79
N TYR A 202 5.83 5.33 22.87
CA TYR A 202 6.17 4.24 21.97
C TYR A 202 5.51 2.94 22.41
N LEU A 203 4.81 2.28 21.49
CA LEU A 203 4.27 0.95 21.64
C LEU A 203 5.25 -0.05 21.00
N GLU A 204 5.90 -0.85 21.86
CA GLU A 204 6.79 -1.92 21.40
C GLU A 204 5.96 -3.09 20.89
N LEU A 205 6.12 -3.40 19.60
CA LEU A 205 5.44 -4.53 18.95
C LEU A 205 6.26 -5.82 19.03
N SER A 206 7.57 -5.71 19.28
CA SER A 206 8.47 -6.86 19.38
C SER A 206 8.08 -7.71 20.59
N GLY A 207 7.67 -8.95 20.34
CA GLY A 207 7.22 -9.87 21.39
C GLY A 207 5.77 -9.70 21.83
N SER A 208 4.98 -8.84 21.16
CA SER A 208 3.54 -8.77 21.37
C SER A 208 2.85 -9.97 20.69
N ASP A 209 2.18 -10.80 21.49
CA ASP A 209 1.34 -11.90 20.98
C ASP A 209 0.17 -11.35 20.15
N PHE A 210 -0.45 -10.25 20.59
CA PHE A 210 -1.53 -9.59 19.85
C PHE A 210 -1.08 -9.15 18.46
N PHE A 211 0.08 -8.48 18.36
CA PHE A 211 0.62 -8.06 17.05
C PHE A 211 0.89 -9.25 16.16
N ARG A 212 1.47 -10.34 16.69
CA ARG A 212 1.78 -11.54 15.93
C ARG A 212 0.52 -12.22 15.41
N ASP A 213 -0.49 -12.39 16.27
CA ASP A 213 -1.74 -13.04 15.90
C ASP A 213 -2.48 -12.19 14.86
N ARG A 214 -2.53 -10.87 15.08
CA ARG A 214 -3.11 -9.95 14.10
C ARG A 214 -2.33 -9.93 12.79
N PHE A 215 -1.00 -9.98 12.82
CA PHE A 215 -0.19 -10.06 11.60
C PHE A 215 -0.54 -11.30 10.76
N VAL A 216 -0.75 -12.46 11.39
CA VAL A 216 -1.14 -13.69 10.68
C VAL A 216 -2.53 -13.55 10.06
N GLU A 217 -3.50 -12.97 10.78
CA GLU A 217 -4.83 -12.67 10.25
C GLU A 217 -4.75 -11.73 9.04
N GLU A 218 -3.91 -10.70 9.15
CA GLU A 218 -3.74 -9.67 8.13
C GLU A 218 -2.88 -10.14 6.95
N LEU A 219 -2.45 -11.40 6.87
CA LEU A 219 -1.86 -11.95 5.64
C LEU A 219 -2.93 -12.17 4.56
N PHE A 220 -4.16 -12.52 4.95
CA PHE A 220 -5.27 -12.78 4.02
C PHE A 220 -5.80 -11.48 3.43
N PHE A 221 -6.08 -11.44 2.13
CA PHE A 221 -6.72 -10.30 1.50
C PHE A 221 -8.19 -10.19 1.93
N PRO A 222 -8.71 -8.97 2.13
CA PRO A 222 -10.13 -8.78 2.37
C PRO A 222 -10.97 -9.29 1.20
N GLU A 223 -12.24 -9.63 1.47
CA GLU A 223 -13.18 -9.85 0.38
C GLU A 223 -13.28 -8.60 -0.52
N PRO A 224 -13.22 -8.75 -1.85
CA PRO A 224 -13.31 -7.61 -2.76
C PRO A 224 -14.65 -6.90 -2.61
N LEU A 225 -14.62 -5.62 -2.21
CA LEU A 225 -15.84 -4.79 -2.13
C LEU A 225 -16.50 -4.60 -3.51
N ASP A 226 -15.68 -4.54 -4.56
CA ASP A 226 -16.11 -4.33 -5.94
C ASP A 226 -15.39 -5.36 -6.85
N PRO A 227 -15.87 -6.62 -6.91
CA PRO A 227 -15.27 -7.65 -7.74
C PRO A 227 -15.42 -7.31 -9.22
N VAL A 228 -14.39 -7.60 -10.01
CA VAL A 228 -14.37 -7.39 -11.45
C VAL A 228 -14.34 -8.76 -12.12
N VAL A 229 -15.17 -8.95 -13.14
CA VAL A 229 -15.07 -10.10 -14.03
C VAL A 229 -14.12 -9.71 -15.16
N PRO A 230 -12.92 -10.31 -15.26
CA PRO A 230 -12.04 -10.05 -16.39
C PRO A 230 -12.73 -10.41 -17.71
N ALA A 231 -12.52 -9.61 -18.75
CA ALA A 231 -13.05 -9.90 -20.07
C ALA A 231 -12.51 -11.27 -20.55
N SER A 232 -13.38 -12.14 -21.05
CA SER A 232 -12.97 -13.47 -21.51
C SER A 232 -12.13 -13.39 -22.78
N SER A 233 -10.81 -13.36 -22.66
CA SER A 233 -9.87 -14.06 -23.55
C SER A 233 -8.44 -13.89 -23.07
N ALA A 234 -7.75 -15.02 -22.92
CA ALA A 234 -6.31 -15.10 -23.03
C ALA A 234 -5.80 -14.24 -24.21
N ALA A 235 -4.66 -13.57 -24.00
CA ALA A 235 -3.90 -12.85 -25.02
C ALA A 235 -4.56 -11.56 -25.59
N SER A 236 -4.57 -10.49 -24.80
CA SER A 236 -4.14 -9.19 -25.32
C SER A 236 -3.88 -8.22 -24.16
N VAL A 237 -2.68 -8.31 -23.59
CA VAL A 237 -2.03 -7.08 -23.10
C VAL A 237 -1.82 -6.24 -24.35
N THR A 238 -2.79 -5.40 -24.70
CA THR A 238 -2.71 -4.53 -25.88
C THR A 238 -1.58 -3.54 -25.64
N ALA A 239 -0.46 -3.76 -26.36
CA ALA A 239 0.57 -2.77 -26.57
C ALA A 239 0.02 -1.70 -27.52
N ASP A 240 -0.89 -0.85 -27.04
CA ASP A 240 -1.31 0.34 -27.77
C ASP A 240 -1.08 1.56 -26.88
N GLY A 241 0.19 1.98 -26.85
CA GLY A 241 0.59 3.33 -26.46
C GLY A 241 1.43 3.90 -27.59
N GLN A 242 0.80 4.72 -28.44
CA GLN A 242 1.50 5.59 -29.39
C GLN A 242 2.40 6.59 -28.65
#